data_AF-A0A8C1XJF8-F1
#
_entry.id   AF-A0A8C1XJF8-F1
#
_cell.length_a   1.000
_cell.length_b   1.000
_cell.length_c   1.000
_cell.angle_alpha   90.00
_cell.angle_beta   90.00
_cell.angle_gamma   90.00
#
_symmetry.space_group_name_H-M   'P 1'
#
loop_
_entity.id
_entity.type
_entity.pdbx_description
1 polymer ?
#
loop_
_entity_poly.entity_id
_entity_poly.type
_entity_poly.pdbx_seq_one_letter_code
_entity_poly.pdbx_strand_id
1 'polypeptide(L)'
;MADKCHLCLLGLIFLSSLLTGSSEVDETRVFISSGENVHLSCKNGLHDCRSTTWIYDRFSHTSAVELINLGIKKKDTESHERLSLGSGCSLNIRNVSKEDYGLYICQQWKLNGQKLTAAHVYLHVLHVSSSSSQTAGRSVTLSCQLYSLAGVSCDDWIRSEKIELFWVNQAGVKKISDSRYQESTPDHCIITVNTTLLNEDDNREWRCKVTQRDQVRTSVTYTVKSSGEKTIS
;
A
#
# COMPACT_ATOMS: atom_id res chain seq x y z
N MET A 1 29.26 57.72 0.95
CA MET A 1 28.86 56.61 1.84
C MET A 1 27.85 55.72 1.11
N ALA A 2 28.31 54.87 0.21
CA ALA A 2 27.44 53.90 -0.47
C ALA A 2 28.20 52.66 -0.99
N ASP A 3 29.45 52.46 -0.56
CA ASP A 3 30.35 51.47 -1.17
C ASP A 3 30.78 50.36 -0.18
N LYS A 4 30.25 50.39 1.05
CA LYS A 4 30.58 49.44 2.12
C LYS A 4 29.49 48.41 2.38
N CYS A 5 28.29 48.59 1.82
CA CYS A 5 27.16 47.67 1.98
C CYS A 5 27.10 46.57 0.92
N HIS A 6 27.65 46.79 -0.28
CA HIS A 6 27.62 45.79 -1.36
C HIS A 6 28.55 44.60 -1.09
N LEU A 7 29.69 44.83 -0.44
CA LEU A 7 30.64 43.75 -0.11
C LEU A 7 30.11 42.81 0.98
N CYS A 8 29.29 43.30 1.92
CA CYS A 8 28.64 42.47 2.93
C CYS A 8 27.51 41.60 2.36
N LEU A 9 26.74 42.14 1.40
CA LEU A 9 25.68 41.39 0.72
C LEU A 9 26.23 40.27 -0.17
N LEU A 10 27.32 40.51 -0.89
CA LEU A 10 27.99 39.48 -1.69
C LEU A 10 28.61 38.37 -0.82
N GLY A 11 29.20 38.72 0.33
CA GLY A 11 29.72 37.74 1.29
C GLY A 11 28.64 36.84 1.90
N LEU A 12 27.44 37.38 2.15
CA LEU A 12 26.31 36.60 2.69
C LEU A 12 25.69 35.64 1.67
N ILE A 13 25.71 35.99 0.37
CA ILE A 13 25.21 35.11 -0.71
C ILE A 13 26.13 33.91 -0.93
N PHE A 14 27.45 34.05 -0.71
CA PHE A 14 28.39 32.93 -0.80
C PHE A 14 28.39 32.02 0.44
N LEU A 15 27.98 32.53 1.61
CA LEU A 15 27.81 31.70 2.82
C LEU A 15 26.48 30.93 2.84
N SER A 16 25.47 31.34 2.07
CA SER A 16 24.21 30.59 1.92
C SER A 16 24.26 29.45 0.90
N SER A 17 25.40 29.26 0.20
CA SER A 17 25.56 28.17 -0.76
C SER A 17 25.98 26.84 -0.12
N LEU A 18 26.29 26.81 1.19
CA LEU A 18 26.38 25.56 1.95
C LEU A 18 24.98 25.13 2.44
N LEU A 19 24.03 25.04 1.51
CA LEU A 19 22.99 24.04 1.65
C LEU A 19 23.70 22.70 1.42
N THR A 20 24.18 22.11 2.50
CA THR A 20 24.37 20.66 2.58
C THR A 20 23.17 20.03 1.90
N GLY A 21 23.41 19.39 0.76
CA GLY A 21 22.38 18.63 0.07
C GLY A 21 21.86 17.59 1.05
N SER A 22 20.76 17.90 1.73
CA SER A 22 19.92 16.89 2.34
C SER A 22 19.55 15.99 1.17
N SER A 23 20.05 14.77 1.16
CA SER A 23 19.48 13.72 0.34
C SER A 23 18.00 13.67 0.73
N GLU A 24 17.16 14.32 -0.07
CA GLU A 24 15.73 14.36 0.13
C GLU A 24 15.27 12.90 0.21
N VAL A 25 14.87 12.48 1.40
CA VAL A 25 14.32 11.15 1.61
C VAL A 25 12.98 11.16 0.93
N ASP A 26 12.92 10.49 -0.21
CA ASP A 26 11.73 10.52 -1.04
C ASP A 26 10.74 9.47 -0.55
N GLU A 27 9.63 9.94 0.02
CA GLU A 27 8.56 9.11 0.56
C GLU A 27 7.44 8.93 -0.47
N THR A 28 7.21 7.68 -0.87
CA THR A 28 6.13 7.29 -1.77
C THR A 28 5.13 6.40 -1.04
N ARG A 29 3.84 6.61 -1.28
CA ARG A 29 2.76 5.75 -0.77
C ARG A 29 2.16 4.99 -1.95
N VAL A 30 2.06 3.68 -1.84
CA VAL A 30 1.49 2.79 -2.85
C VAL A 30 0.31 2.06 -2.24
N PHE A 31 -0.84 2.11 -2.91
CA PHE A 31 -2.03 1.36 -2.52
C PHE A 31 -2.25 0.25 -3.54
N ILE A 32 -2.46 -0.97 -3.08
CA ILE A 32 -2.71 -2.11 -3.95
C ILE A 32 -3.75 -3.06 -3.36
N SER A 33 -4.47 -3.79 -4.21
CA SER A 33 -5.39 -4.82 -3.75
C SER A 33 -4.67 -6.16 -3.58
N SER A 34 -5.05 -6.93 -2.56
CA SER A 34 -4.53 -8.28 -2.36
C SER A 34 -4.80 -9.16 -3.59
N GLY A 35 -3.80 -9.94 -4.00
CA GLY A 35 -3.81 -10.78 -5.20
C GLY A 35 -3.14 -10.13 -6.42
N GLU A 36 -2.95 -8.81 -6.42
CA GLU A 36 -2.30 -8.10 -7.53
C GLU A 36 -0.76 -8.16 -7.43
N ASN A 37 -0.08 -7.68 -8.48
CA ASN A 37 1.37 -7.53 -8.51
C ASN A 37 1.74 -6.05 -8.36
N VAL A 38 2.73 -5.73 -7.52
CA VAL A 38 3.20 -4.35 -7.33
C VAL A 38 4.64 -4.16 -7.81
N HIS A 39 4.92 -2.94 -8.27
CA HIS A 39 6.24 -2.45 -8.64
C HIS A 39 6.60 -1.26 -7.74
N LEU A 40 7.55 -1.43 -6.83
CA LEU A 40 8.01 -0.40 -5.91
C LEU A 40 9.24 0.29 -6.49
N SER A 41 9.13 1.57 -6.82
CA SER A 41 10.23 2.32 -7.42
C SER A 41 11.35 2.56 -6.43
N CYS A 42 12.60 2.27 -6.83
CA CYS A 42 13.79 2.65 -6.05
C CYS A 42 14.18 4.12 -6.26
N LYS A 43 13.59 4.79 -7.26
CA LYS A 43 13.88 6.17 -7.74
C LYS A 43 15.36 6.41 -8.09
N ASN A 44 15.61 7.00 -9.27
CA ASN A 44 16.97 7.25 -9.78
C ASN A 44 17.87 6.01 -9.77
N GLY A 45 17.29 4.83 -10.02
CA GLY A 45 18.00 3.57 -9.88
C GLY A 45 19.17 3.42 -10.85
N LEU A 46 20.32 2.97 -10.36
CA LEU A 46 21.47 2.59 -11.17
C LEU A 46 21.11 1.54 -12.23
N HIS A 47 21.80 1.53 -13.37
CA HIS A 47 21.49 0.61 -14.46
C HIS A 47 21.75 -0.88 -14.13
N ASP A 48 22.71 -1.22 -13.26
CA ASP A 48 23.14 -2.60 -13.02
C ASP A 48 22.65 -3.20 -11.68
N CYS A 49 22.02 -2.39 -10.82
CA CYS A 49 21.50 -2.77 -9.50
C CYS A 49 22.49 -3.44 -8.53
N ARG A 50 23.77 -3.57 -8.88
CA ARG A 50 24.79 -4.28 -8.08
C ARG A 50 25.07 -3.61 -6.75
N SER A 51 24.71 -2.34 -6.62
CA SER A 51 24.83 -1.56 -5.38
C SER A 51 23.47 -1.23 -4.76
N THR A 52 22.42 -1.98 -5.10
CA THR A 52 21.06 -1.76 -4.57
C THR A 52 20.72 -2.77 -3.48
N THR A 53 20.21 -2.26 -2.36
CA THR A 53 19.67 -3.05 -1.27
C THR A 53 18.20 -2.66 -1.06
N TRP A 54 17.33 -3.66 -0.94
CA TRP A 54 15.94 -3.47 -0.51
C TRP A 54 15.74 -4.06 0.87
N ILE A 55 15.23 -3.25 1.78
CA ILE A 55 14.97 -3.60 3.16
C ILE A 55 13.46 -3.48 3.40
N TYR A 56 12.89 -4.46 4.08
CA TYR A 56 11.50 -4.49 4.49
C TYR A 56 11.37 -4.34 6.00
N ASP A 57 10.52 -3.40 6.41
CA ASP A 57 10.18 -3.16 7.80
C ASP A 57 8.66 -3.10 7.95
N ARG A 58 8.12 -4.04 8.74
CA ARG A 58 6.68 -4.14 9.01
C ARG A 58 6.29 -3.54 10.35
N PHE A 59 7.16 -3.60 11.35
CA PHE A 59 6.82 -3.22 12.72
C PHE A 59 8.00 -2.55 13.39
N SER A 60 7.73 -1.48 14.14
CA SER A 60 8.71 -0.73 14.94
C SER A 60 9.51 -1.56 15.94
N HIS A 61 9.13 -2.82 16.19
CA HIS A 61 9.74 -3.70 17.18
C HIS A 61 10.32 -5.00 16.58
N THR A 62 10.23 -5.21 15.27
CA THR A 62 10.85 -6.35 14.59
C THR A 62 12.08 -5.90 13.82
N SER A 63 13.11 -6.75 13.75
CA SER A 63 14.28 -6.47 12.93
C SER A 63 13.87 -6.33 11.46
N ALA A 64 14.32 -5.25 10.82
CA ALA A 64 14.16 -5.07 9.39
C ALA A 64 14.83 -6.22 8.62
N VAL A 65 14.20 -6.65 7.53
CA VAL A 65 14.61 -7.82 6.74
C VAL A 65 15.19 -7.35 5.40
N GLU A 66 16.39 -7.78 5.08
CA GLU A 66 16.95 -7.58 3.73
C GLU A 66 16.25 -8.52 2.74
N LEU A 67 15.60 -7.95 1.73
CA LEU A 67 14.97 -8.72 0.64
C LEU A 67 15.93 -8.91 -0.53
N ILE A 68 16.65 -7.84 -0.87
CA ILE A 68 17.69 -7.80 -1.90
C ILE A 68 18.92 -7.17 -1.25
N ASN A 69 20.08 -7.78 -1.41
CA ASN A 69 21.36 -7.24 -0.94
C ASN A 69 22.34 -7.16 -2.12
N LEU A 70 22.83 -5.96 -2.43
CA LEU A 70 23.75 -5.70 -3.55
C LEU A 70 23.26 -6.30 -4.89
N GLY A 71 21.98 -6.12 -5.18
CA GLY A 71 21.31 -6.63 -6.38
C GLY A 71 20.97 -8.13 -6.33
N ILE A 72 21.35 -8.84 -5.26
CA ILE A 72 21.13 -10.28 -5.12
C ILE A 72 19.95 -10.53 -4.21
N LYS A 73 18.96 -11.27 -4.73
CA LYS A 73 17.79 -11.69 -3.95
C LYS A 73 18.17 -12.66 -2.84
N LYS A 74 17.75 -12.35 -1.61
CA LYS A 74 17.86 -13.23 -0.44
C LYS A 74 16.85 -14.38 -0.55
N LYS A 75 17.28 -15.60 -0.24
CA LYS A 75 16.48 -16.84 -0.41
C LYS A 75 15.86 -17.36 0.88
N ASP A 76 16.27 -16.81 2.01
CA ASP A 76 15.88 -17.14 3.37
C ASP A 76 14.59 -16.43 3.83
N THR A 77 13.85 -15.82 2.90
CA THR A 77 12.56 -15.18 3.17
C THR A 77 11.41 -15.97 2.58
N GLU A 78 10.29 -16.08 3.30
CA GLU A 78 9.08 -16.77 2.81
C GLU A 78 8.55 -16.17 1.50
N SER A 79 8.78 -14.87 1.28
CA SER A 79 8.35 -14.15 0.09
C SER A 79 9.30 -14.28 -1.10
N HIS A 80 10.50 -14.89 -0.96
CA HIS A 80 11.55 -14.77 -1.97
C HIS A 80 11.14 -15.23 -3.37
N GLU A 81 10.30 -16.26 -3.51
CA GLU A 81 9.84 -16.73 -4.83
C GLU A 81 8.98 -15.68 -5.54
N ARG A 82 8.27 -14.84 -4.79
CA ARG A 82 7.40 -13.78 -5.33
C ARG A 82 8.17 -12.51 -5.70
N LEU A 83 9.40 -12.34 -5.22
CA LEU A 83 10.21 -11.14 -5.40
C LEU A 83 11.11 -11.20 -6.64
N SER A 84 11.24 -10.07 -7.34
CA SER A 84 12.25 -9.86 -8.38
C SER A 84 12.65 -8.38 -8.50
N LEU A 85 13.80 -8.11 -9.13
CA LEU A 85 14.16 -6.75 -9.52
C LEU A 85 13.65 -6.44 -10.92
N GLY A 86 13.06 -5.26 -11.09
CA GLY A 86 12.66 -4.69 -12.36
C GLY A 86 13.64 -3.62 -12.86
N SER A 87 13.18 -2.86 -13.86
CA SER A 87 13.94 -1.72 -14.41
C SER A 87 14.21 -0.65 -13.35
N GLY A 88 15.36 0.03 -13.42
CA GLY A 88 15.75 1.03 -12.42
C GLY A 88 15.81 0.48 -10.99
N CYS A 89 16.10 -0.82 -10.84
CA CYS A 89 16.20 -1.51 -9.55
C CYS A 89 14.95 -1.47 -8.70
N SER A 90 13.79 -1.28 -9.32
CA SER A 90 12.50 -1.37 -8.66
C SER A 90 12.25 -2.79 -8.14
N LEU A 91 11.59 -2.91 -6.99
CA LEU A 91 11.22 -4.19 -6.40
C LEU A 91 9.85 -4.62 -6.90
N ASN A 92 9.78 -5.79 -7.52
CA ASN A 92 8.53 -6.41 -7.92
C ASN A 92 8.10 -7.41 -6.84
N ILE A 93 6.83 -7.36 -6.45
CA ILE A 93 6.22 -8.34 -5.54
C ILE A 93 5.01 -8.92 -6.25
N ARG A 94 5.06 -10.22 -6.52
CA ARG A 94 3.95 -10.95 -7.13
C ARG A 94 2.93 -11.41 -6.09
N ASN A 95 1.66 -11.47 -6.48
CA ASN A 95 0.55 -11.99 -5.67
C ASN A 95 0.59 -11.43 -4.24
N VAL A 96 0.41 -10.11 -4.12
CA VAL A 96 0.48 -9.38 -2.86
C VAL A 96 -0.56 -9.90 -1.88
N SER A 97 -0.15 -10.24 -0.66
CA SER A 97 -1.03 -10.62 0.43
C SER A 97 -1.28 -9.44 1.37
N LYS A 98 -2.30 -9.55 2.22
CA LYS A 98 -2.55 -8.57 3.28
C LYS A 98 -1.38 -8.41 4.24
N GLU A 99 -0.45 -9.36 4.28
CA GLU A 99 0.73 -9.34 5.13
C GLU A 99 1.86 -8.52 4.51
N ASP A 100 1.90 -8.32 3.19
CA ASP A 100 2.98 -7.58 2.52
C ASP A 100 2.92 -6.05 2.75
N TYR A 101 1.95 -5.52 3.50
CA TYR A 101 1.96 -4.10 3.89
C TYR A 101 3.21 -3.76 4.73
N GLY A 102 3.66 -2.51 4.67
CA GLY A 102 4.81 -2.05 5.45
C GLY A 102 5.65 -1.01 4.73
N LEU A 103 6.81 -0.73 5.30
CA LEU A 103 7.82 0.16 4.75
C LEU A 103 8.86 -0.65 3.99
N TYR A 104 9.06 -0.29 2.72
CA TYR A 104 10.10 -0.81 1.86
C TYR A 104 11.11 0.29 1.59
N ILE A 105 12.36 0.05 1.95
CA ILE A 105 13.45 1.01 1.84
C ILE A 105 14.38 0.54 0.74
N CYS A 106 14.48 1.30 -0.33
CA CYS A 106 15.55 1.12 -1.30
C CYS A 106 16.75 1.96 -0.88
N GLN A 107 17.94 1.35 -0.89
CA GLN A 107 19.20 2.04 -0.64
C GLN A 107 20.17 1.73 -1.78
N GLN A 108 20.80 2.77 -2.30
CA GLN A 108 21.86 2.62 -3.29
C GLN A 108 23.17 3.17 -2.75
N TRP A 109 24.26 2.48 -3.05
CA TRP A 109 25.58 2.77 -2.49
C TRP A 109 26.59 3.09 -3.58
N LYS A 110 27.50 4.03 -3.28
CA LYS A 110 28.70 4.28 -4.08
C LYS A 110 29.76 3.23 -3.73
N LEU A 111 30.76 3.06 -4.61
CA LEU A 111 31.90 2.16 -4.40
C LEU A 111 32.68 2.44 -3.10
N ASN A 112 32.70 3.70 -2.65
CA ASN A 112 33.35 4.12 -1.40
C ASN A 112 32.46 3.92 -0.15
N GLY A 113 31.33 3.21 -0.27
CA GLY A 113 30.41 2.92 0.83
C GLY A 113 29.49 4.08 1.21
N GLN A 114 29.52 5.21 0.50
CA GLN A 114 28.59 6.31 0.75
C GLN A 114 27.21 6.00 0.17
N LYS A 115 26.15 6.25 0.94
CA LYS A 115 24.77 6.16 0.46
C LYS A 115 24.53 7.22 -0.62
N LEU A 116 24.12 6.77 -1.80
CA LEU A 116 23.81 7.60 -2.96
C LEU A 116 22.39 8.14 -2.87
N THR A 117 21.42 7.25 -2.68
CA THR A 117 19.99 7.57 -2.58
C THR A 117 19.30 6.67 -1.57
N ALA A 118 18.19 7.15 -1.02
CA ALA A 118 17.18 6.31 -0.41
C ALA A 118 15.80 6.68 -0.92
N ALA A 119 15.00 5.66 -1.21
CA ALA A 119 13.57 5.80 -1.44
C ALA A 119 12.84 5.02 -0.36
N HIS A 120 11.85 5.64 0.27
CA HIS A 120 10.99 5.03 1.26
C HIS A 120 9.62 4.81 0.61
N VAL A 121 9.16 3.56 0.56
CA VAL A 121 7.89 3.20 -0.06
C VAL A 121 7.00 2.55 0.99
N TYR A 122 5.93 3.26 1.37
CA TYR A 122 4.87 2.72 2.22
C TYR A 122 3.89 1.96 1.34
N LEU A 123 3.84 0.64 1.51
CA LEU A 123 2.89 -0.22 0.82
C LEU A 123 1.67 -0.43 1.71
N HIS A 124 0.50 -0.01 1.20
CA HIS A 124 -0.80 -0.20 1.82
C HIS A 124 -1.58 -1.23 1.02
N VAL A 125 -2.15 -2.23 1.72
CA VAL A 125 -2.84 -3.35 1.06
C VAL A 125 -4.33 -3.33 1.41
N LEU A 126 -5.17 -3.24 0.38
CA LEU A 126 -6.61 -3.38 0.49
C LEU A 126 -6.98 -4.86 0.36
N HIS A 127 -7.70 -5.41 1.33
CA HIS A 127 -8.08 -6.81 1.35
C HIS A 127 -9.54 -6.97 1.75
N VAL A 128 -10.24 -7.87 1.06
CA VAL A 128 -11.61 -8.27 1.42
C VAL A 128 -11.64 -9.69 1.96
N SER A 129 -12.31 -9.87 3.10
CA SER A 129 -12.60 -11.18 3.70
C SER A 129 -14.10 -11.37 3.92
N SER A 130 -14.49 -12.63 4.15
CA SER A 130 -15.84 -13.03 4.55
C SER A 130 -15.80 -13.68 5.93
N SER A 131 -16.82 -13.46 6.75
CA SER A 131 -16.95 -14.07 8.08
C SER A 131 -17.19 -15.58 8.05
N SER A 132 -17.74 -16.12 6.96
CA SER A 132 -18.13 -17.53 6.86
C SER A 132 -18.12 -18.05 5.42
N SER A 133 -18.31 -19.36 5.28
CA SER A 133 -18.61 -19.97 3.98
C SER A 133 -19.90 -19.40 3.41
N GLN A 134 -19.93 -19.24 2.10
CA GLN A 134 -21.00 -18.59 1.36
C GLN A 134 -22.09 -19.61 1.04
N THR A 135 -23.07 -19.70 1.93
CA THR A 135 -24.20 -20.62 1.81
C THR A 135 -25.49 -19.81 1.69
N ALA A 136 -26.34 -20.18 0.74
CA ALA A 136 -27.65 -19.55 0.57
C ALA A 136 -28.46 -19.59 1.88
N GLY A 137 -29.17 -18.51 2.19
CA GLY A 137 -29.97 -18.36 3.41
C GLY A 137 -29.18 -18.03 4.67
N ARG A 138 -27.84 -18.00 4.62
CA ARG A 138 -27.01 -17.59 5.76
C ARG A 138 -26.58 -16.13 5.67
N SER A 139 -26.49 -15.49 6.83
CA SER A 139 -25.88 -14.17 6.94
C SER A 139 -24.37 -14.26 6.79
N VAL A 140 -23.82 -13.34 6.02
CA VAL A 140 -22.39 -13.17 5.79
C VAL A 140 -22.03 -11.71 6.02
N THR A 141 -20.87 -11.50 6.66
CA THR A 141 -20.26 -10.19 6.76
C THR A 141 -19.06 -10.14 5.82
N LEU A 142 -19.12 -9.25 4.84
CA LEU A 142 -17.97 -8.89 4.02
C LEU A 142 -17.22 -7.76 4.70
N SER A 143 -15.92 -7.95 4.91
CA SER A 143 -15.05 -6.97 5.54
C SER A 143 -14.03 -6.48 4.53
N CYS A 144 -14.00 -5.18 4.26
CA CYS A 144 -12.96 -4.54 3.49
C CYS A 144 -12.03 -3.78 4.42
N GLN A 145 -10.76 -4.16 4.45
CA GLN A 145 -9.79 -3.58 5.36
C GLN A 145 -8.55 -3.09 4.62
N LEU A 146 -8.07 -1.90 5.01
CA LEU A 146 -6.82 -1.32 4.56
C LEU A 146 -5.72 -1.58 5.59
N TYR A 147 -4.75 -2.40 5.22
CA TYR A 147 -3.56 -2.72 6.03
C TYR A 147 -2.45 -1.71 5.74
N SER A 148 -1.85 -1.16 6.79
CA SER A 148 -0.87 -0.07 6.69
C SER A 148 0.07 -0.03 7.89
N LEU A 149 1.32 0.37 7.67
CA LEU A 149 2.26 0.72 8.73
C LEU A 149 2.11 2.21 9.04
N ALA A 150 1.14 2.55 9.88
CA ALA A 150 0.99 3.88 10.41
C ALA A 150 1.68 3.98 11.76
N GLY A 151 2.54 4.99 11.96
CA GLY A 151 3.09 5.34 13.28
C GLY A 151 2.08 6.03 14.21
N VAL A 152 0.80 6.08 13.80
CA VAL A 152 -0.33 6.70 14.49
C VAL A 152 -1.53 5.75 14.42
N SER A 153 -2.60 6.07 15.15
CA SER A 153 -3.84 5.31 15.05
C SER A 153 -4.36 5.31 13.61
N CYS A 154 -5.06 4.24 13.22
CA CYS A 154 -5.70 4.17 11.90
C CYS A 154 -6.56 5.41 11.65
N ASP A 155 -7.38 5.79 12.64
CA ASP A 155 -8.29 6.91 12.58
C ASP A 155 -7.57 8.25 12.28
N ASP A 156 -6.46 8.53 12.96
CA ASP A 156 -5.65 9.72 12.69
C ASP A 156 -5.01 9.69 11.30
N TRP A 157 -4.54 8.53 10.87
CA TRP A 157 -3.96 8.36 9.54
C TRP A 157 -4.98 8.59 8.42
N ILE A 158 -6.16 7.96 8.51
CA ILE A 158 -7.24 8.09 7.52
C ILE A 158 -7.70 9.54 7.39
N ARG A 159 -7.88 10.24 8.51
CA ARG A 159 -8.26 11.66 8.51
C ARG A 159 -7.18 12.57 7.91
N SER A 160 -5.93 12.41 8.36
CA SER A 160 -4.83 13.27 7.92
C SER A 160 -4.52 13.13 6.42
N GLU A 161 -4.63 11.91 5.89
CA GLU A 161 -4.38 11.63 4.48
C GLU A 161 -5.62 11.78 3.59
N LYS A 162 -6.78 12.10 4.18
CA LYS A 162 -8.09 12.15 3.50
C LYS A 162 -8.37 10.87 2.73
N ILE A 163 -8.22 9.74 3.41
CA ILE A 163 -8.51 8.42 2.86
C ILE A 163 -9.99 8.11 3.10
N GLU A 164 -10.64 7.47 2.13
CA GLU A 164 -12.00 6.97 2.30
C GLU A 164 -12.10 5.54 1.77
N LEU A 165 -12.66 4.64 2.58
CA LEU A 165 -13.05 3.30 2.17
C LEU A 165 -14.56 3.27 1.96
N PHE A 166 -15.02 2.67 0.87
CA PHE A 166 -16.44 2.48 0.64
C PHE A 166 -16.73 1.31 -0.29
N TRP A 167 -17.92 0.73 -0.13
CA TRP A 167 -18.43 -0.27 -1.05
C TRP A 167 -19.16 0.36 -2.23
N VAL A 168 -19.08 -0.30 -3.38
CA VAL A 168 -19.96 -0.05 -4.52
C VAL A 168 -20.53 -1.38 -5.00
N ASN A 169 -21.76 -1.33 -5.51
CA ASN A 169 -22.37 -2.47 -6.18
C ASN A 169 -21.76 -2.69 -7.58
N GLN A 170 -22.25 -3.71 -8.29
CA GLN A 170 -21.81 -4.03 -9.65
C GLN A 170 -21.99 -2.85 -10.64
N ALA A 171 -23.02 -2.02 -10.45
CA ALA A 171 -23.26 -0.82 -11.25
C ALA A 171 -22.36 0.38 -10.88
N GLY A 172 -21.49 0.24 -9.87
CA GLY A 172 -20.59 1.29 -9.41
C GLY A 172 -21.25 2.34 -8.51
N VAL A 173 -22.48 2.11 -8.05
CA VAL A 173 -23.20 3.02 -7.16
C VAL A 173 -22.75 2.79 -5.72
N LYS A 174 -22.30 3.88 -5.06
CA LYS A 174 -21.81 3.88 -3.66
C LYS A 174 -22.90 3.62 -2.63
N LYS A 175 -24.10 4.16 -2.85
CA LYS A 175 -25.23 3.94 -1.94
C LYS A 175 -25.93 2.63 -2.29
N ILE A 176 -25.75 1.62 -1.46
CA ILE A 176 -26.45 0.35 -1.59
C ILE A 176 -27.92 0.60 -1.23
N SER A 177 -28.80 0.59 -2.23
CA SER A 177 -30.23 0.85 -2.04
C SER A 177 -31.02 -0.38 -1.56
N ASP A 178 -30.41 -1.56 -1.61
CA ASP A 178 -31.04 -2.81 -1.15
C ASP A 178 -30.92 -2.90 0.39
N SER A 179 -32.08 -2.89 1.06
CA SER A 179 -32.20 -2.88 2.52
C SER A 179 -31.65 -4.13 3.21
N ARG A 180 -31.34 -5.20 2.46
CA ARG A 180 -30.68 -6.39 3.01
C ARG A 180 -29.24 -6.12 3.41
N TYR A 181 -28.59 -5.13 2.79
CA TYR A 181 -27.21 -4.77 3.06
C TYR A 181 -27.14 -3.73 4.17
N GLN A 182 -26.46 -4.10 5.24
CA GLN A 182 -26.23 -3.23 6.40
C GLN A 182 -24.75 -2.88 6.45
N GLU A 183 -24.43 -1.65 6.06
CA GLU A 183 -23.07 -1.14 6.11
C GLU A 183 -22.74 -0.64 7.52
N SER A 184 -21.53 -0.93 7.98
CA SER A 184 -21.00 -0.40 9.23
C SER A 184 -19.50 -0.12 9.12
N THR A 185 -19.01 0.83 9.91
CA THR A 185 -17.59 1.22 9.97
C THR A 185 -17.07 1.03 11.40
N PRO A 186 -16.66 -0.20 11.77
CA PRO A 186 -16.15 -0.48 13.13
C PRO A 186 -14.89 0.33 13.48
N ASP A 187 -14.05 0.61 12.49
CA ASP A 187 -12.84 1.44 12.55
C ASP A 187 -12.62 2.09 11.16
N HIS A 188 -11.90 3.20 11.07
CA HIS A 188 -11.77 3.96 9.82
C HIS A 188 -10.96 3.24 8.73
N CYS A 189 -10.22 2.19 9.07
CA CYS A 189 -9.49 1.32 8.12
C CYS A 189 -10.30 0.10 7.73
N ILE A 190 -11.52 -0.08 8.26
CA ILE A 190 -12.37 -1.23 7.96
C ILE A 190 -13.82 -0.82 7.77
N ILE A 191 -14.36 -1.18 6.61
CA ILE A 191 -15.78 -1.04 6.31
C ILE A 191 -16.37 -2.42 6.06
N THR A 192 -17.49 -2.70 6.72
CA THR A 192 -18.15 -4.00 6.63
C THR A 192 -19.55 -3.85 6.07
N VAL A 193 -20.00 -4.88 5.36
CA VAL A 193 -21.38 -5.02 4.90
C VAL A 193 -21.89 -6.38 5.33
N ASN A 194 -22.96 -6.40 6.13
CA ASN A 194 -23.68 -7.60 6.50
C ASN A 194 -24.87 -7.80 5.57
N THR A 195 -25.10 -9.03 5.11
CA THR A 195 -26.23 -9.40 4.27
C THR A 195 -26.58 -10.88 4.44
N THR A 196 -27.83 -11.25 4.18
CA THR A 196 -28.23 -12.64 3.98
C THR A 196 -28.11 -12.99 2.50
N LEU A 197 -27.32 -14.01 2.18
CA LEU A 197 -27.10 -14.44 0.79
C LEU A 197 -28.33 -15.17 0.24
N LEU A 198 -28.77 -14.79 -0.95
CA LEU A 198 -29.81 -15.49 -1.71
C LEU A 198 -29.18 -16.30 -2.84
N ASN A 199 -29.93 -17.25 -3.40
CA ASN A 199 -29.48 -18.01 -4.58
C ASN A 199 -29.22 -17.08 -5.78
N GLU A 200 -30.01 -16.01 -5.93
CA GLU A 200 -29.84 -14.99 -6.96
C GLU A 200 -28.62 -14.07 -6.76
N ASP A 201 -27.99 -14.12 -5.58
CA ASP A 201 -26.75 -13.39 -5.32
C ASP A 201 -25.53 -14.15 -5.85
N ASP A 202 -25.68 -15.37 -6.40
CA ASP A 202 -24.55 -16.11 -6.97
C ASP A 202 -23.89 -15.34 -8.13
N ASN A 203 -22.56 -15.27 -8.12
CA ASN A 203 -21.73 -14.47 -9.01
C ASN A 203 -21.95 -12.94 -8.91
N ARG A 204 -22.70 -12.45 -7.91
CA ARG A 204 -22.81 -11.01 -7.66
C ARG A 204 -21.46 -10.45 -7.19
N GLU A 205 -21.06 -9.35 -7.81
CA GLU A 205 -19.81 -8.66 -7.47
C GLU A 205 -20.05 -7.50 -6.50
N TRP A 206 -19.25 -7.50 -5.43
CA TRP A 206 -19.08 -6.38 -4.51
C TRP A 206 -17.71 -5.80 -4.71
N ARG A 207 -17.60 -4.47 -4.85
CA ARG A 207 -16.31 -3.84 -5.02
C ARG A 207 -16.06 -2.85 -3.89
N CYS A 208 -15.01 -3.10 -3.12
CA CYS A 208 -14.51 -2.14 -2.15
C CYS A 208 -13.49 -1.24 -2.83
N LYS A 209 -13.59 0.08 -2.62
CA LYS A 209 -12.67 1.08 -3.15
C LYS A 209 -12.00 1.82 -2.00
N VAL A 210 -10.75 2.20 -2.23
CA VAL A 210 -10.05 3.17 -1.39
C VAL A 210 -9.70 4.40 -2.23
N THR A 211 -10.01 5.57 -1.68
CA THR A 211 -9.58 6.85 -2.24
C THR A 211 -8.58 7.52 -1.32
N GLN A 212 -7.78 8.42 -1.87
CA GLN A 212 -6.94 9.35 -1.12
C GLN A 212 -7.09 10.72 -1.77
N ARG A 213 -7.55 11.72 -1.01
CA ARG A 213 -7.84 13.06 -1.52
C ARG A 213 -8.75 13.01 -2.75
N ASP A 214 -9.85 12.27 -2.62
CA ASP A 214 -10.90 12.08 -3.63
C ASP A 214 -10.47 11.34 -4.92
N GLN A 215 -9.23 10.86 -4.98
CA GLN A 215 -8.74 10.05 -6.10
C GLN A 215 -8.77 8.57 -5.72
N VAL A 216 -9.43 7.76 -6.55
CA VAL A 216 -9.39 6.29 -6.39
C VAL A 216 -7.95 5.82 -6.53
N ARG A 217 -7.46 5.10 -5.53
CA ARG A 217 -6.10 4.55 -5.52
C ARG A 217 -6.07 3.08 -5.92
N THR A 218 -6.97 2.27 -5.38
CA THR A 218 -7.17 0.87 -5.79
C THR A 218 -8.58 0.41 -5.43
N SER A 219 -8.95 -0.79 -5.92
CA SER A 219 -10.21 -1.43 -5.59
C SER A 219 -10.09 -2.94 -5.67
N VAL A 220 -10.78 -3.63 -4.76
CA VAL A 220 -10.84 -5.09 -4.73
C VAL A 220 -12.27 -5.55 -4.98
N THR A 221 -12.42 -6.50 -5.90
CA THR A 221 -13.71 -7.14 -6.19
C THR A 221 -13.82 -8.45 -5.41
N TYR A 222 -14.96 -8.63 -4.77
CA TYR A 222 -15.39 -9.86 -4.13
C TYR A 222 -16.59 -10.43 -4.89
N THR A 223 -16.46 -11.66 -5.37
CA THR A 223 -17.52 -12.37 -6.07
C THR A 223 -18.19 -13.35 -5.13
N VAL A 224 -19.50 -13.21 -4.97
CA VAL A 224 -20.31 -14.12 -4.18
C VAL A 224 -20.34 -15.49 -4.85
N LYS A 225 -20.13 -16.56 -4.07
CA LYS A 225 -20.25 -17.96 -4.49
C LYS A 225 -21.27 -18.65 -3.60
N SER A 226 -22.55 -18.60 -3.98
CA SER A 226 -23.60 -19.20 -3.15
C SER A 226 -23.69 -20.69 -3.46
N SER A 227 -23.19 -21.56 -2.58
CA SER A 227 -23.45 -22.99 -2.71
C SER A 227 -24.90 -23.24 -2.29
N GLY A 228 -25.78 -23.51 -3.26
CA GLY A 228 -27.17 -23.84 -2.97
C GLY A 228 -27.29 -25.09 -2.11
N GLU A 229 -28.13 -25.05 -1.09
CA GLU A 229 -28.62 -26.26 -0.43
C GLU A 229 -29.54 -26.94 -1.45
N LYS A 230 -29.09 -28.06 -2.04
CA LYS A 230 -29.96 -28.87 -2.92
C LYS A 230 -31.13 -29.34 -2.07
N THR A 231 -32.27 -28.67 -2.21
CA THR A 231 -33.54 -29.18 -1.69
C THR A 231 -33.83 -30.44 -2.52
N ILE A 232 -33.60 -31.60 -1.91
CA ILE A 232 -34.05 -32.87 -2.46
C ILE A 232 -35.57 -32.86 -2.25
N SER A 233 -36.30 -32.45 -3.29
CA SER A 233 -37.75 -32.68 -3.42
C SER A 233 -38.03 -34.13 -3.74
#